data_AF-A0A2D9N2Z2-F1
#
_entry.id   AF-A0A2D9N2Z2-F1
#
_cell.length_a   1.000
_cell.length_b   1.000
_cell.length_c   1.000
_cell.angle_alpha   90.00
_cell.angle_beta   90.00
_cell.angle_gamma   90.00
#
_symmetry.space_group_name_H-M   'P 1'
#
loop_
_entity.id
_entity.type
_entity.pdbx_description
1 polymer ?
#
loop_
_entity_poly.entity_id
_entity_poly.type
_entity_poly.pdbx_seq_one_letter_code
_entity_poly.pdbx_strand_id
1 'polypeptide(L)'
;MLLVECNVLEKVEVINEGTEGNTRLRLRGKFQQCDEQNNNGRIYPRAILESQVKAIQEKIGDRSLVGALDHPSNDAIHLSQASHLITGLSIAKDGSVMGECEILSTPNGKIVEALINDGVKIGISSRGVGSVTEGIKGKIVNEDFKLITFDLVSDPSTRGAFPELTESIRENSQRAQKIVTKHKQDRVLLTMLESKISEAMKKSNKKSKKKGDSSEFPDLSGDGKTTFKDILIGRGVIDKGKKKKSMEEGSIKDDPEAFKKAKAKAKAKGQQ
;
A
#
# COMPACT_ATOMS: atom_id res chain seq x y z
N MET A 1 -19.05 -12.50 -7.40
CA MET A 1 -18.82 -11.03 -7.36
C MET A 1 -18.82 -10.61 -5.90
N LEU A 2 -18.01 -9.61 -5.51
CA LEU A 2 -18.11 -9.02 -4.17
C LEU A 2 -19.38 -8.17 -4.10
N LEU A 3 -20.26 -8.51 -3.16
CA LEU A 3 -21.49 -7.81 -2.86
C LEU A 3 -21.29 -7.04 -1.56
N VAL A 4 -21.18 -5.73 -1.68
CA VAL A 4 -21.09 -4.77 -0.56
C VAL A 4 -22.36 -3.92 -0.54
N GLU A 5 -22.92 -3.62 0.63
CA GLU A 5 -24.19 -2.89 0.76
C GLU A 5 -24.26 -2.03 2.00
N CYS A 6 -24.55 -0.74 1.85
CA CYS A 6 -24.62 0.18 2.97
C CYS A 6 -26.06 0.36 3.47
N ASN A 7 -26.23 0.18 4.77
CA ASN A 7 -27.45 0.47 5.52
C ASN A 7 -27.17 1.49 6.64
N VAL A 8 -28.16 2.35 6.90
CA VAL A 8 -28.08 3.31 8.02
C VAL A 8 -28.35 2.57 9.32
N LEU A 9 -27.46 2.70 10.31
CA LEU A 9 -27.79 2.36 11.68
C LEU A 9 -28.76 3.43 12.23
N GLU A 10 -30.07 3.18 12.10
CA GLU A 10 -31.10 4.16 12.48
C GLU A 10 -31.17 4.41 13.99
N LYS A 11 -30.69 3.48 14.82
CA LYS A 11 -30.68 3.59 16.28
C LYS A 11 -29.43 2.96 16.86
N VAL A 12 -28.35 3.73 16.91
CA VAL A 12 -27.15 3.36 17.67
C VAL A 12 -27.45 3.52 19.16
N GLU A 13 -27.84 2.43 19.81
CA GLU A 13 -27.91 2.39 21.27
C GLU A 13 -26.49 2.15 21.82
N VAL A 14 -25.90 3.21 22.37
CA VAL A 14 -24.63 3.13 23.10
C VAL A 14 -24.90 2.53 24.46
N ILE A 15 -24.60 1.23 24.62
CA ILE A 15 -24.70 0.56 25.90
C ILE A 15 -23.32 0.55 26.54
N ASN A 16 -23.15 1.39 27.56
CA ASN A 16 -21.98 1.40 28.43
C ASN A 16 -22.22 0.47 29.62
N GLU A 17 -22.04 -0.83 29.42
CA GLU A 17 -22.04 -1.80 30.52
C GLU A 17 -20.60 -2.12 30.92
N GLY A 18 -20.22 -1.77 32.16
CA GLY A 18 -18.94 -2.13 32.73
C GLY A 18 -18.90 -1.95 34.24
N THR A 19 -18.81 -3.05 34.98
CA THR A 19 -18.28 -3.10 36.34
C THR A 19 -16.75 -2.93 36.24
N GLU A 20 -16.20 -1.96 36.98
CA GLU A 20 -14.78 -1.71 37.22
C GLU A 20 -13.80 -2.09 36.08
N GLY A 21 -13.61 -1.17 35.11
CA GLY A 21 -12.35 -1.05 34.36
C GLY A 21 -12.33 -1.44 32.88
N ASN A 22 -13.43 -1.93 32.30
CA ASN A 22 -13.45 -2.30 30.86
C ASN A 22 -14.83 -2.06 30.23
N THR A 23 -15.28 -0.81 30.29
CA THR A 23 -16.50 -0.38 29.58
C THR A 23 -16.20 -0.36 28.08
N ARG A 24 -16.84 -1.24 27.31
CA ARG A 24 -16.68 -1.29 25.85
C ARG A 24 -17.94 -0.76 25.20
N LEU A 25 -17.76 0.13 24.23
CA LEU A 25 -18.83 0.69 23.44
C LEU A 25 -19.51 -0.42 22.64
N ARG A 26 -20.81 -0.64 22.87
CA ARG A 26 -21.65 -1.53 22.07
C ARG A 26 -22.56 -0.72 21.17
N LEU A 27 -22.75 -1.20 19.95
CA LEU A 27 -23.70 -0.67 18.98
C LEU A 27 -24.73 -1.74 18.67
N ARG A 28 -25.98 -1.33 18.57
CA ARG A 28 -27.10 -2.17 18.14
C ARG A 28 -27.81 -1.47 17.01
N GLY A 29 -28.44 -2.21 16.10
CA GLY A 29 -29.27 -1.60 15.07
C GLY A 29 -29.69 -2.56 13.97
N LYS A 30 -30.37 -2.01 12.97
CA LYS A 30 -30.75 -2.73 11.77
C LYS A 30 -29.56 -2.80 10.81
N PHE A 31 -29.07 -4.00 10.56
CA PHE A 31 -27.93 -4.23 9.67
C PHE A 31 -28.37 -4.44 8.23
N GLN A 32 -29.50 -5.13 8.02
CA GLN A 32 -30.01 -5.45 6.69
C GLN A 32 -31.54 -5.58 6.70
N GLN A 33 -32.16 -5.66 5.51
CA GLN A 33 -33.58 -5.91 5.33
C GLN A 33 -33.79 -7.03 4.30
N CYS A 34 -34.66 -7.98 4.62
CA CYS A 34 -35.11 -9.04 3.71
C CYS A 34 -36.15 -8.50 2.72
N ASP A 35 -36.14 -9.05 1.50
CA ASP A 35 -37.14 -8.87 0.44
C ASP A 35 -37.38 -7.40 0.02
N GLU A 36 -36.51 -6.48 0.42
CA GLU A 36 -36.52 -5.07 0.01
C GLU A 36 -35.32 -4.75 -0.87
N GLN A 37 -35.54 -3.87 -1.85
CA GLN A 37 -34.47 -3.35 -2.68
C GLN A 37 -33.62 -2.35 -1.89
N ASN A 38 -32.34 -2.65 -1.76
CA ASN A 38 -31.38 -1.76 -1.11
C ASN A 38 -30.85 -0.66 -2.06
N ASN A 39 -29.93 0.15 -1.54
CA ASN A 39 -29.32 1.27 -2.28
C ASN A 39 -28.55 0.83 -3.54
N ASN A 40 -28.06 -0.40 -3.59
CA ASN A 40 -27.37 -0.98 -4.75
C ASN A 40 -28.34 -1.64 -5.75
N GLY A 41 -29.64 -1.45 -5.55
CA GLY A 41 -30.68 -2.03 -6.38
C GLY A 41 -30.84 -3.55 -6.21
N ARG A 42 -30.27 -4.12 -5.15
CA ARG A 42 -30.28 -5.57 -4.88
C ARG A 42 -31.38 -5.93 -3.89
N ILE A 43 -31.97 -7.10 -4.09
CA ILE A 43 -32.98 -7.68 -3.20
C ILE A 43 -32.41 -8.98 -2.65
N TYR A 44 -32.47 -9.13 -1.32
CA TYR A 44 -32.04 -10.32 -0.61
C TYR A 44 -33.25 -11.13 -0.18
N PRO A 45 -33.51 -12.27 -0.83
CA PRO A 45 -34.57 -13.16 -0.39
C PRO A 45 -34.41 -13.55 1.08
N ARG A 46 -35.50 -13.50 1.84
CA ARG A 46 -35.50 -13.87 3.27
C ARG A 46 -34.86 -15.23 3.53
N ALA A 47 -35.18 -16.23 2.72
CA ALA A 47 -34.64 -17.59 2.87
C ALA A 47 -33.11 -17.63 2.77
N ILE A 48 -32.52 -16.80 1.90
CA ILE A 48 -31.06 -16.72 1.74
C ILE A 48 -30.45 -16.05 2.97
N LEU A 49 -31.01 -14.92 3.43
CA LEU A 49 -30.51 -14.24 4.62
C LEU A 49 -30.67 -15.09 5.89
N GLU A 50 -31.78 -15.80 6.07
CA GLU A 50 -31.97 -16.73 7.20
C GLU A 50 -30.92 -17.84 7.21
N SER A 51 -30.62 -18.42 6.03
CA SER A 51 -29.56 -19.41 5.87
C SER A 51 -28.18 -18.85 6.23
N GLN A 52 -27.85 -17.65 5.75
CA GLN A 52 -26.56 -17.00 6.03
C GLN A 52 -26.41 -16.56 7.49
N VAL A 53 -27.46 -15.99 8.09
CA VAL A 53 -27.48 -15.61 9.51
C VAL A 53 -27.30 -16.85 10.37
N LYS A 54 -27.92 -17.99 10.02
CA LYS A 54 -27.73 -19.27 10.73
C LYS A 54 -26.29 -19.79 10.58
N ALA A 55 -25.73 -19.76 9.38
CA ALA A 55 -24.37 -20.22 9.11
C ALA A 55 -23.30 -19.40 9.84
N ILE A 56 -23.54 -18.11 10.06
CA ILE A 56 -22.56 -17.22 10.71
C ILE A 56 -22.62 -17.24 12.24
N GLN A 57 -23.65 -17.85 12.84
CA GLN A 57 -23.80 -17.91 14.31
C GLN A 57 -22.60 -18.58 15.00
N GLU A 58 -22.02 -19.62 14.39
CA GLU A 58 -20.84 -20.30 14.93
C GLU A 58 -19.66 -19.32 15.09
N LYS A 59 -19.42 -18.48 14.07
CA LYS A 59 -18.37 -17.44 14.13
C LYS A 59 -18.66 -16.37 15.17
N ILE A 60 -19.93 -16.05 15.42
CA ILE A 60 -20.34 -15.11 16.47
C ILE A 60 -20.06 -15.75 17.84
N GLY A 61 -20.45 -17.02 18.04
CA GLY A 61 -20.18 -17.78 19.27
C GLY A 61 -18.69 -17.89 19.59
N ASP A 62 -17.88 -18.13 18.57
CA ASP A 62 -16.41 -18.21 18.68
C ASP A 62 -15.72 -16.85 18.78
N ARG A 63 -16.48 -15.74 18.73
CA ARG A 63 -15.95 -14.37 18.73
C ARG A 63 -14.92 -14.13 17.61
N SER A 64 -15.13 -14.74 16.45
CA SER A 64 -14.25 -14.64 15.28
C SER A 64 -14.83 -13.77 14.15
N LEU A 65 -16.09 -13.32 14.27
CA LEU A 65 -16.74 -12.45 13.29
C LEU A 65 -16.37 -10.98 13.49
N VAL A 66 -15.27 -10.56 12.88
CA VAL A 66 -14.70 -9.20 12.98
C VAL A 66 -15.03 -8.37 11.73
N GLY A 67 -15.35 -7.09 11.95
CA GLY A 67 -15.59 -6.10 10.88
C GLY A 67 -14.49 -5.05 10.79
N ALA A 68 -14.39 -4.41 9.63
CA ALA A 68 -13.45 -3.32 9.39
C ALA A 68 -14.08 -1.94 9.59
N LEU A 69 -13.23 -0.93 9.80
CA LEU A 69 -13.60 0.47 9.58
C LEU A 69 -13.35 0.77 8.09
N ASP A 70 -14.39 1.26 7.41
CA ASP A 70 -14.48 1.35 5.95
C ASP A 70 -14.36 0.00 5.23
N HIS A 71 -14.37 0.04 3.90
CA HIS A 71 -14.21 -1.14 3.04
C HIS A 71 -12.78 -1.26 2.51
N PRO A 72 -11.98 -2.22 2.98
CA PRO A 72 -10.88 -2.74 2.19
C PRO A 72 -11.36 -3.25 0.84
N SER A 73 -10.54 -3.02 -0.19
CA SER A 73 -10.77 -3.53 -1.54
C SER A 73 -10.59 -5.05 -1.67
N ASN A 74 -10.25 -5.74 -0.57
CA ASN A 74 -9.95 -7.17 -0.55
C ASN A 74 -11.07 -7.94 0.13
N ASP A 75 -11.36 -9.14 -0.38
CA ASP A 75 -12.40 -10.03 0.14
C ASP A 75 -11.99 -10.61 1.50
N ALA A 76 -10.69 -10.66 1.79
CA ALA A 76 -10.13 -11.18 3.04
C ALA A 76 -10.18 -10.16 4.19
N ILE A 77 -10.52 -10.64 5.39
CA ILE A 77 -10.47 -9.85 6.62
C ILE A 77 -9.03 -9.75 7.09
N HIS A 78 -8.45 -8.55 7.04
CA HIS A 78 -7.16 -8.26 7.65
C HIS A 78 -7.36 -7.78 9.09
N LEU A 79 -6.75 -8.48 10.06
CA LEU A 79 -6.84 -8.12 11.48
C LEU A 79 -6.29 -6.72 11.78
N SER A 80 -5.37 -6.21 10.96
CA SER A 80 -4.89 -4.83 11.07
C SER A 80 -5.97 -3.77 10.81
N GLN A 81 -7.06 -4.15 10.13
CA GLN A 81 -8.17 -3.26 9.80
C GLN A 81 -9.37 -3.42 10.74
N ALA A 82 -9.33 -4.41 11.63
CA ALA A 82 -10.39 -4.73 12.57
C ALA A 82 -10.76 -3.52 13.45
N SER A 83 -12.04 -3.17 13.50
CA SER A 83 -12.57 -2.09 14.34
C SER A 83 -13.60 -2.56 15.36
N HIS A 84 -14.38 -3.59 15.04
CA HIS A 84 -15.47 -4.07 15.87
C HIS A 84 -15.66 -5.58 15.71
N LEU A 85 -16.28 -6.19 16.72
CA LEU A 85 -16.66 -7.59 16.76
C LEU A 85 -18.19 -7.70 16.75
N ILE A 86 -18.75 -8.50 15.86
CA ILE A 86 -20.19 -8.77 15.85
C ILE A 86 -20.51 -9.76 16.96
N THR A 87 -21.37 -9.35 17.89
CA THR A 87 -21.75 -10.13 19.09
C THR A 87 -23.15 -10.72 18.99
N GLY A 88 -23.99 -10.22 18.09
CA GLY A 88 -25.33 -10.74 17.89
C GLY A 88 -25.85 -10.44 16.48
N LEU A 89 -26.61 -11.38 15.93
CA LEU A 89 -27.29 -11.22 14.64
C LEU A 89 -28.56 -12.07 14.62
N SER A 90 -29.69 -11.45 14.32
CA SER A 90 -31.00 -12.11 14.29
C SER A 90 -31.91 -11.51 13.22
N ILE A 91 -32.90 -12.27 12.76
CA ILE A 91 -33.90 -11.79 11.81
C ILE A 91 -35.24 -11.65 12.52
N ALA A 92 -35.79 -10.45 12.50
CA ALA A 92 -37.10 -10.15 13.06
C ALA A 92 -38.24 -10.60 12.14
N LYS A 93 -39.47 -10.64 12.67
CA LYS A 93 -40.64 -11.12 11.92
C LYS A 93 -40.96 -10.26 10.70
N ASP A 94 -40.71 -8.95 10.80
CA ASP A 94 -40.84 -7.95 9.74
C ASP A 94 -39.75 -8.04 8.64
N GLY A 95 -38.79 -8.96 8.77
CA GLY A 95 -37.68 -9.11 7.83
C GLY A 95 -36.49 -8.20 8.12
N SER A 96 -36.51 -7.41 9.20
CA SER A 96 -35.34 -6.63 9.63
C SER A 96 -34.27 -7.56 10.20
N VAL A 97 -33.03 -7.44 9.71
CA VAL A 97 -31.87 -8.13 10.28
C VAL A 97 -31.27 -7.23 11.36
N MET A 98 -31.45 -7.61 12.62
CA MET A 98 -30.97 -6.88 13.78
C MET A 98 -29.61 -7.41 14.19
N GLY A 99 -28.63 -6.50 14.28
CA GLY A 99 -27.26 -6.80 14.65
C GLY A 99 -26.81 -6.05 15.91
N GLU A 100 -25.85 -6.65 16.59
CA GLU A 100 -25.15 -6.09 17.75
C GLU A 100 -23.65 -6.27 17.54
N CYS A 101 -22.88 -5.22 17.83
CA CYS A 101 -21.43 -5.28 17.78
C CYS A 101 -20.77 -4.51 18.93
N GLU A 102 -19.57 -4.94 19.27
CA GLU A 102 -18.73 -4.37 20.31
C GLU A 102 -17.51 -3.74 19.64
N ILE A 103 -17.22 -2.47 19.96
CA ILE A 103 -16.06 -1.77 19.44
C ILE A 103 -14.80 -2.30 20.14
N LEU A 104 -13.81 -2.67 19.32
CA LEU A 104 -12.55 -3.23 19.81
C LEU A 104 -11.59 -2.11 20.23
N SER A 105 -10.66 -2.39 21.13
CA SER A 105 -9.62 -1.45 21.56
C SER A 105 -8.47 -1.26 20.55
N THR A 106 -8.70 -1.63 19.28
CA THR A 106 -7.74 -1.47 18.17
C THR A 106 -7.60 0.01 17.78
N PRO A 107 -6.55 0.40 17.02
CA PRO A 107 -6.44 1.76 16.50
C PRO A 107 -7.70 2.22 15.74
N ASN A 108 -8.29 1.33 14.92
CA ASN A 108 -9.50 1.64 14.17
C ASN A 108 -10.75 1.68 15.06
N GLY A 109 -10.84 0.82 16.07
CA GLY A 109 -11.96 0.89 17.02
C GLY A 109 -11.92 2.15 17.88
N LYS A 110 -10.73 2.63 18.26
CA LYS A 110 -10.58 3.95 18.92
C LYS A 110 -11.00 5.11 18.04
N ILE A 111 -10.75 5.03 16.73
CA ILE A 111 -11.25 6.02 15.76
C ILE A 111 -12.78 5.99 15.73
N VAL A 112 -13.40 4.80 15.65
CA VAL A 112 -14.85 4.64 15.70
C VAL A 112 -15.44 5.23 16.98
N GLU A 113 -14.84 4.92 18.13
CA GLU A 113 -15.27 5.45 19.43
C GLU A 113 -15.20 6.98 19.48
N ALA A 114 -14.09 7.57 19.01
CA ALA A 114 -13.97 9.02 18.92
C ALA A 114 -15.03 9.65 18.01
N LEU A 115 -15.25 9.08 16.82
CA LEU A 115 -16.25 9.55 15.87
C LEU A 115 -17.67 9.52 16.49
N ILE A 116 -18.03 8.44 17.18
CA ILE A 116 -19.34 8.32 17.83
C ILE A 116 -19.48 9.33 18.97
N ASN A 117 -18.43 9.50 19.79
CA ASN A 117 -18.43 10.46 20.90
C ASN A 117 -18.55 11.92 20.42
N ASP A 118 -18.00 12.23 19.24
CA ASP A 118 -18.12 13.53 18.58
C ASP A 118 -19.45 13.71 17.82
N GLY A 119 -20.36 12.72 17.89
CA GLY A 119 -21.69 12.77 17.27
C GLY A 119 -21.73 12.45 15.78
N VAL A 120 -20.65 11.87 15.23
CA VAL A 120 -20.63 11.40 13.84
C VAL A 120 -21.52 10.18 13.70
N LYS A 121 -22.43 10.22 12.73
CA LYS A 121 -23.30 9.07 12.40
C LYS A 121 -22.50 8.07 11.59
N ILE A 122 -22.52 6.82 12.02
CA ILE A 122 -21.84 5.70 11.35
C ILE A 122 -22.90 4.74 10.80
N GLY A 123 -22.73 4.32 9.56
CA GLY A 123 -23.51 3.27 8.90
C GLY A 123 -22.89 1.89 9.08
N ILE A 124 -23.66 0.87 8.75
CA ILE A 124 -23.18 -0.52 8.70
C ILE A 124 -23.38 -1.06 7.29
N SER A 125 -22.41 -1.81 6.79
CA SER A 125 -22.50 -2.42 5.48
C SER A 125 -22.22 -3.90 5.54
N SER A 126 -23.07 -4.71 4.92
CA SER A 126 -22.75 -6.12 4.74
C SER A 126 -21.70 -6.30 3.65
N ARG A 127 -20.86 -7.32 3.83
CA ARG A 127 -19.90 -7.78 2.85
C ARG A 127 -20.11 -9.26 2.62
N GLY A 128 -20.29 -9.64 1.37
CA GLY A 128 -20.43 -11.05 1.00
C GLY A 128 -20.04 -11.31 -0.45
N VAL A 129 -19.95 -12.58 -0.82
CA VAL A 129 -19.63 -13.00 -2.18
C VAL A 129 -20.80 -13.80 -2.74
N GLY A 130 -21.21 -13.50 -3.97
CA GLY A 130 -22.30 -14.23 -4.61
C GLY A 130 -22.54 -13.77 -6.04
N SER A 131 -23.56 -14.34 -6.65
CA SER A 131 -24.08 -13.95 -7.95
C SER A 131 -25.44 -13.25 -7.80
N VAL A 132 -25.81 -12.48 -8.82
CA VAL A 132 -27.08 -11.78 -8.88
C VAL A 132 -27.76 -12.07 -10.21
N THR A 133 -29.08 -12.17 -10.18
CA THR A 133 -29.94 -12.30 -11.35
C THR A 133 -30.72 -11.02 -11.55
N GLU A 134 -30.75 -10.50 -12.78
CA GLU A 134 -31.56 -9.32 -13.10
C GLU A 134 -33.05 -9.70 -13.12
N GLY A 135 -33.81 -9.13 -12.19
CA GLY A 135 -35.26 -9.28 -12.12
C GLY A 135 -35.98 -7.98 -12.46
N ILE A 136 -37.30 -8.07 -12.64
CA ILE A 136 -38.17 -6.93 -13.00
C ILE A 136 -38.13 -5.83 -11.92
N LYS A 137 -37.98 -6.22 -10.64
CA LYS A 137 -37.99 -5.30 -9.48
C LYS A 137 -36.58 -4.88 -9.03
N GLY A 138 -35.51 -5.45 -9.58
CA GLY A 138 -34.14 -5.25 -9.10
C GLY A 138 -33.27 -6.48 -9.29
N LYS A 139 -32.01 -6.39 -8.82
CA LYS A 139 -31.04 -7.48 -8.88
C LYS A 139 -31.26 -8.44 -7.72
N ILE A 140 -31.80 -9.62 -7.99
CA ILE A 140 -32.07 -10.63 -6.96
C ILE A 140 -30.76 -11.36 -6.65
N VAL A 141 -30.39 -11.42 -5.38
CA VAL A 141 -29.23 -12.20 -4.94
C VAL A 141 -29.55 -13.68 -4.98
N ASN A 142 -28.63 -14.46 -5.55
CA ASN A 142 -28.79 -15.90 -5.75
C ASN A 142 -28.33 -16.71 -4.53
N GLU A 143 -28.65 -17.99 -4.53
CA GLU A 143 -28.38 -18.93 -3.43
C GLU A 143 -26.90 -19.17 -3.15
N ASP A 144 -26.00 -18.81 -4.09
CA ASP A 144 -24.54 -18.90 -3.90
C ASP A 144 -23.96 -17.78 -3.02
N PHE A 145 -24.81 -16.87 -2.54
CA PHE A 145 -24.41 -15.80 -1.63
C PHE A 145 -23.86 -16.34 -0.31
N LYS A 146 -22.68 -15.84 0.07
CA LYS A 146 -22.03 -16.09 1.35
C LYS A 146 -21.76 -14.77 2.06
N LEU A 147 -22.34 -14.62 3.24
CA LEU A 147 -22.06 -13.48 4.11
C LEU A 147 -20.67 -13.64 4.73
N ILE A 148 -19.82 -12.62 4.58
CA ILE A 148 -18.46 -12.60 5.12
C ILE A 148 -18.46 -11.89 6.47
N THR A 149 -18.89 -10.63 6.50
CA THR A 149 -18.90 -9.78 7.70
C THR A 149 -19.77 -8.54 7.50
N PHE A 150 -19.84 -7.69 8.52
CA PHE A 150 -20.38 -6.35 8.44
C PHE A 150 -19.27 -5.33 8.78
N ASP A 151 -19.22 -4.22 8.04
CA ASP A 151 -18.23 -3.15 8.21
C ASP A 151 -18.89 -1.84 8.62
N LEU A 152 -18.18 -1.02 9.37
CA LEU A 152 -18.63 0.33 9.72
C LEU A 152 -18.22 1.32 8.63
N VAL A 153 -19.15 2.14 8.16
CA VAL A 153 -18.95 3.06 7.04
C VAL A 153 -19.40 4.47 7.37
N SER A 154 -18.75 5.46 6.75
CA SER A 154 -19.04 6.88 6.96
C SER A 154 -20.36 7.37 6.34
N ASP A 155 -20.85 6.72 5.29
CA ASP A 155 -22.02 7.19 4.56
C ASP A 155 -23.04 6.06 4.29
N PRO A 156 -24.16 6.05 5.01
CA PRO A 156 -25.27 5.18 4.69
C PRO A 156 -26.40 5.87 3.90
N SER A 157 -26.17 7.06 3.33
CA SER A 157 -27.20 7.93 2.75
C SER A 157 -28.22 7.19 1.87
N THR A 158 -29.44 7.12 2.40
CA THR A 158 -30.70 7.59 1.79
C THR A 158 -30.93 7.25 0.32
N ARG A 159 -32.05 6.57 0.01
CA ARG A 159 -32.60 6.43 -1.36
C ARG A 159 -32.28 7.68 -2.20
N GLY A 160 -31.40 7.53 -3.19
CA GLY A 160 -31.08 8.59 -4.16
C GLY A 160 -29.70 9.22 -4.06
N ALA A 161 -28.83 8.85 -3.11
CA ALA A 161 -27.44 9.30 -3.11
C ALA A 161 -26.52 8.31 -3.84
N PHE A 162 -26.66 8.20 -5.16
CA PHE A 162 -25.42 8.09 -5.92
C PHE A 162 -24.61 9.35 -5.55
N PRO A 163 -23.32 9.28 -5.22
CA PRO A 163 -22.46 10.42 -5.44
C PRO A 163 -22.45 10.62 -6.97
N GLU A 164 -23.47 11.30 -7.48
CA GLU A 164 -23.25 12.19 -8.60
C GLU A 164 -22.14 13.09 -8.10
N LEU A 165 -20.91 12.78 -8.53
CA LEU A 165 -19.71 13.42 -8.04
C LEU A 165 -19.98 14.92 -8.03
N THR A 166 -20.14 15.49 -6.83
CA THR A 166 -20.27 16.92 -6.65
C THR A 166 -19.15 17.55 -7.46
N GLU A 167 -19.45 18.53 -8.31
CA GLU A 167 -18.50 19.06 -9.30
C GLU A 167 -17.15 19.46 -8.67
N SER A 168 -17.15 19.82 -7.39
CA SER A 168 -15.96 20.10 -6.58
C SER A 168 -14.99 18.92 -6.43
N ILE A 169 -15.47 17.68 -6.32
CA ILE A 169 -14.63 16.47 -6.23
C ILE A 169 -14.18 16.03 -7.64
N ARG A 170 -15.00 16.26 -8.67
CA ARG A 170 -14.60 16.07 -10.09
C ARG A 170 -13.48 17.03 -10.48
N GLU A 171 -13.56 18.30 -10.08
CA GLU A 171 -12.47 19.25 -10.36
C GLU A 171 -11.18 18.88 -9.64
N ASN A 172 -11.24 18.49 -8.37
CA ASN A 172 -10.05 18.08 -7.62
C ASN A 172 -9.44 16.78 -8.14
N SER A 173 -10.27 15.79 -8.50
CA SER A 173 -9.79 14.54 -9.10
C SER A 173 -9.25 14.73 -10.50
N GLN A 174 -9.84 15.59 -11.34
CA GLN A 174 -9.32 15.92 -12.66
C GLN A 174 -8.03 16.76 -12.59
N ARG A 175 -7.92 17.72 -11.66
CA ARG A 175 -6.67 18.45 -11.40
C ARG A 175 -5.59 17.51 -10.92
N ALA A 176 -5.89 16.62 -9.96
CA ALA A 176 -4.95 15.62 -9.47
C ALA A 176 -4.52 14.64 -10.58
N GLN A 177 -5.45 14.18 -11.43
CA GLN A 177 -5.14 13.32 -12.57
C GLN A 177 -4.30 14.06 -13.63
N LYS A 178 -4.59 15.34 -13.93
CA LYS A 178 -3.77 16.17 -14.83
C LYS A 178 -2.36 16.40 -14.27
N ILE A 179 -2.22 16.60 -12.97
CA ILE A 179 -0.92 16.76 -12.30
C ILE A 179 -0.13 15.44 -12.37
N VAL A 180 -0.78 14.30 -12.06
CA VAL A 180 -0.13 12.99 -12.11
C VAL A 180 0.23 12.56 -13.54
N THR A 181 -0.63 12.82 -14.54
CA THR A 181 -0.32 12.52 -15.95
C THR A 181 0.78 13.43 -16.48
N LYS A 182 0.77 14.72 -16.13
CA LYS A 182 1.86 15.64 -16.45
C LYS A 182 3.18 15.19 -15.82
N HIS A 183 3.19 14.81 -14.54
CA HIS A 183 4.40 14.29 -13.89
C HIS A 183 4.90 12.96 -14.48
N LYS A 184 4.00 12.10 -14.97
CA LYS A 184 4.38 10.89 -15.70
C LYS A 184 4.98 11.24 -17.07
N GLN A 185 4.38 12.15 -17.81
CA GLN A 185 4.93 12.63 -19.10
C GLN A 185 6.28 13.31 -18.91
N ASP A 186 6.43 14.14 -17.89
CA ASP A 186 7.69 14.81 -17.55
C ASP A 186 8.77 13.79 -17.16
N ARG A 187 8.45 12.75 -16.38
CA ARG A 187 9.41 11.66 -16.09
C ARG A 187 9.81 10.89 -17.33
N VAL A 188 8.86 10.58 -18.21
CA VAL A 188 9.14 9.87 -19.47
C VAL A 188 10.00 10.73 -20.39
N LEU A 189 9.71 12.02 -20.49
CA LEU A 189 10.49 12.96 -21.28
C LEU A 189 11.90 13.15 -20.69
N LEU A 190 12.02 13.25 -19.36
CA LEU A 190 13.31 13.35 -18.66
C LEU A 190 14.16 12.10 -18.91
N THR A 191 13.58 10.90 -18.78
CA THR A 191 14.30 9.64 -19.05
C THR A 191 14.67 9.49 -20.53
N MET A 192 13.85 9.98 -21.46
CA MET A 192 14.20 10.04 -22.89
C MET A 192 15.29 11.07 -23.20
N LEU A 193 15.32 12.19 -22.48
CA LEU A 193 16.38 13.20 -22.60
C LEU A 193 17.68 12.67 -22.02
N GLU A 194 17.66 12.06 -20.84
CA GLU A 194 18.81 11.41 -20.22
C GLU A 194 19.37 10.30 -21.12
N SER A 195 18.50 9.48 -21.73
CA SER A 195 18.95 8.45 -22.66
C SER A 195 19.61 9.06 -23.91
N LYS A 196 18.99 10.07 -24.53
CA LYS A 196 19.57 10.79 -25.68
C LYS A 196 20.87 11.51 -25.35
N ILE A 197 20.98 12.15 -24.19
CA ILE A 197 22.22 12.80 -23.72
C ILE A 197 23.29 11.73 -23.50
N SER A 198 22.95 10.58 -22.90
CA SER A 198 23.90 9.48 -22.71
C SER A 198 24.37 8.90 -24.06
N GLU A 199 23.49 8.80 -25.05
CA GLU A 199 23.84 8.34 -26.39
C GLU A 199 24.70 9.36 -27.13
N ALA A 200 24.39 10.65 -27.02
CA ALA A 200 25.18 11.73 -27.60
C ALA A 200 26.57 11.81 -26.98
N MET A 201 26.67 11.65 -25.65
CA MET A 201 27.94 11.53 -24.92
C MET A 201 28.74 10.29 -25.34
N LYS A 202 28.07 9.14 -25.55
CA LYS A 202 28.72 7.94 -26.10
C LYS A 202 29.18 8.14 -27.56
N LYS A 203 28.41 8.86 -28.38
CA LYS A 203 28.75 9.19 -29.78
C LYS A 203 29.87 10.23 -29.87
N SER A 204 29.93 11.22 -28.98
CA SER A 204 31.05 12.18 -28.91
C SER A 204 32.34 11.48 -28.44
N ASN A 205 32.26 10.62 -27.43
CA ASN A 205 33.38 9.76 -27.00
C ASN A 205 33.84 8.75 -28.07
N LYS A 206 32.93 8.31 -28.96
CA LYS A 206 33.29 7.49 -30.13
C LYS A 206 33.91 8.31 -31.25
N LYS A 207 33.49 9.55 -31.48
CA LYS A 207 34.08 10.45 -32.48
C LYS A 207 35.48 10.93 -32.08
N SER A 208 35.74 11.16 -30.79
CA SER A 208 37.10 11.44 -30.28
C SER A 208 38.02 10.21 -30.31
N LYS A 209 37.48 8.99 -30.30
CA LYS A 209 38.25 7.73 -30.47
C LYS A 209 38.45 7.27 -31.92
N LYS A 210 37.87 7.94 -32.93
CA LYS A 210 37.93 7.51 -34.35
C LYS A 210 38.65 8.50 -35.28
N LYS A 211 39.57 9.29 -34.73
CA LYS A 211 40.62 10.02 -35.47
C LYS A 211 41.96 9.80 -34.76
N GLY A 212 42.59 8.68 -35.08
CA GLY A 212 43.91 8.28 -34.62
C GLY A 212 44.32 7.10 -35.48
N ASP A 213 45.04 7.41 -36.54
CA ASP A 213 45.55 6.49 -37.55
C ASP A 213 46.39 5.39 -36.90
N SER A 214 46.16 4.14 -37.30
CA SER A 214 46.82 2.96 -36.75
C SER A 214 48.19 2.78 -37.38
N SER A 215 49.18 3.49 -36.86
CA SER A 215 50.58 3.07 -36.96
C SER A 215 50.96 2.41 -35.64
N GLU A 216 51.07 1.08 -35.65
CA GLU A 216 51.46 0.28 -34.48
C GLU A 216 52.80 0.81 -33.92
N PHE A 217 52.82 1.12 -32.62
CA PHE A 217 53.98 1.75 -32.00
C PHE A 217 55.14 0.74 -31.97
N PRO A 218 56.34 1.07 -32.48
CA PRO A 218 57.45 0.13 -32.54
C PRO A 218 57.87 -0.30 -31.12
N ASP A 219 58.25 -1.56 -30.95
CA ASP A 219 58.84 -2.05 -29.71
C ASP A 219 60.22 -1.39 -29.51
N LEU A 220 60.30 -0.55 -28.48
CA LEU A 220 61.49 0.23 -28.16
C LEU A 220 62.31 -0.40 -27.03
N SER A 221 61.73 -1.34 -26.30
CA SER A 221 62.33 -2.05 -25.17
C SER A 221 63.07 -3.32 -25.57
N GLY A 222 62.73 -3.88 -26.74
CA GLY A 222 63.39 -5.05 -27.35
C GLY A 222 62.96 -6.37 -26.74
N ASP A 223 61.77 -6.45 -26.14
CA ASP A 223 61.22 -7.66 -25.53
C ASP A 223 60.24 -8.43 -26.46
N GLY A 224 60.05 -7.94 -27.69
CA GLY A 224 59.25 -8.56 -28.74
C GLY A 224 57.75 -8.28 -28.61
N LYS A 225 57.32 -7.36 -27.73
CA LYS A 225 55.90 -6.97 -27.57
C LYS A 225 55.78 -5.47 -27.30
N THR A 226 54.79 -4.81 -27.90
CA THR A 226 54.50 -3.41 -27.56
C THR A 226 53.79 -3.32 -26.22
N THR A 227 54.54 -3.03 -25.16
CA THR A 227 54.03 -2.87 -23.80
C THR A 227 53.95 -1.40 -23.41
N PHE A 228 53.35 -1.11 -22.25
CA PHE A 228 53.29 0.25 -21.70
C PHE A 228 54.69 0.86 -21.50
N LYS A 229 55.71 0.02 -21.34
CA LYS A 229 57.10 0.42 -21.21
C LYS A 229 57.64 1.07 -22.49
N ASP A 230 57.25 0.56 -23.66
CA ASP A 230 57.65 1.13 -24.96
C ASP A 230 57.07 2.52 -25.17
N ILE A 231 55.82 2.71 -24.74
CA ILE A 231 55.14 4.01 -24.78
C ILE A 231 55.87 5.02 -23.88
N LEU A 232 56.33 4.59 -22.71
CA LEU A 232 57.08 5.44 -21.78
C LEU A 232 58.48 5.78 -22.30
N ILE A 233 59.16 4.84 -22.95
CA ILE A 233 60.46 5.06 -23.61
C ILE A 233 60.31 6.05 -24.77
N GLY A 234 59.31 5.86 -25.63
CA GLY A 234 59.10 6.75 -26.78
C GLY A 234 58.64 8.16 -26.39
N ARG A 235 58.09 8.33 -25.19
CA ARG A 235 57.80 9.63 -24.57
C ARG A 235 58.97 10.22 -23.79
N GLY A 236 60.12 9.54 -23.74
CA GLY A 236 61.33 10.02 -23.04
C GLY A 236 61.23 10.02 -21.52
N VAL A 237 60.24 9.32 -20.95
CA VAL A 237 60.02 9.25 -19.49
C VAL A 237 61.01 8.27 -18.85
N ILE A 238 61.49 7.28 -19.61
CA ILE A 238 62.41 6.25 -19.16
C ILE A 238 63.46 6.00 -20.24
N ASP A 239 64.74 5.98 -19.87
CA ASP A 239 65.83 5.64 -20.80
C ASP A 239 65.80 4.14 -21.18
N LYS A 240 66.17 3.83 -22.44
CA LYS A 240 66.45 2.45 -22.86
C LYS A 240 67.62 1.92 -22.02
N GLY A 241 67.31 1.13 -21.01
CA GLY A 241 68.23 0.84 -19.90
C GLY A 241 69.63 0.38 -20.33
N LYS A 242 70.66 1.10 -19.86
CA LYS A 242 71.99 0.53 -19.63
C LYS A 242 71.96 -0.36 -18.37
N LYS A 243 72.71 -1.46 -18.40
CA LYS A 243 72.72 -2.57 -17.41
C LYS A 243 72.96 -2.15 -15.94
N LYS A 244 72.18 -2.77 -15.05
CA LYS A 244 72.25 -3.02 -13.59
C LYS A 244 73.44 -2.49 -12.77
N LYS A 245 73.12 -1.95 -11.58
CA LYS A 245 73.75 -2.35 -10.31
C LYS A 245 72.71 -2.39 -9.17
N SER A 246 72.79 -3.46 -8.39
CA SER A 246 71.94 -3.95 -7.29
C SER A 246 71.90 -3.05 -6.06
N MET A 247 70.82 -3.11 -5.27
CA MET A 247 70.87 -3.21 -3.79
C MET A 247 69.48 -3.53 -3.19
N GLU A 248 69.51 -4.09 -1.99
CA GLU A 248 68.61 -5.06 -1.35
C GLU A 248 67.26 -4.56 -0.79
N GLU A 249 66.47 -5.57 -0.42
CA GLU A 249 65.17 -5.58 0.25
C GLU A 249 65.05 -4.65 1.47
N GLY A 250 63.90 -3.97 1.58
CA GLY A 250 63.47 -3.26 2.78
C GLY A 250 61.98 -3.44 3.00
N SER A 251 61.61 -4.27 3.97
CA SER A 251 60.24 -4.54 4.42
C SER A 251 59.62 -3.32 5.11
N ILE A 252 58.43 -2.90 4.68
CA ILE A 252 57.65 -1.88 5.38
C ILE A 252 56.72 -2.59 6.38
N LYS A 253 56.95 -2.30 7.67
CA LYS A 253 56.14 -2.75 8.81
C LYS A 253 54.86 -1.92 8.91
N ASP A 254 53.72 -2.59 9.10
CA ASP A 254 52.46 -1.96 9.49
C ASP A 254 52.57 -1.39 10.91
N ASP A 255 52.37 -0.08 11.06
CA ASP A 255 52.35 0.59 12.36
C ASP A 255 50.89 0.85 12.83
N PRO A 256 50.39 0.09 13.82
CA PRO A 256 49.00 0.17 14.29
C PRO A 256 48.68 1.42 15.14
N GLU A 257 49.65 2.29 15.48
CA GLU A 257 49.37 3.52 16.25
C GLU A 257 48.71 4.64 15.43
N ALA A 258 48.91 4.66 14.11
CA ALA A 258 48.30 5.66 13.23
C ALA A 258 46.75 5.58 13.25
N PHE A 259 46.20 4.38 13.42
CA PHE A 259 44.76 4.14 13.42
C PHE A 259 44.07 4.56 14.73
N LYS A 260 44.78 4.50 15.87
CA LYS A 260 44.25 4.92 17.18
C LYS A 260 44.10 6.44 17.28
N LYS A 261 45.02 7.21 16.68
CA LYS A 261 44.99 8.68 16.70
C LYS A 261 43.84 9.28 15.88
N ALA A 262 43.41 8.59 14.82
CA ALA A 262 42.28 9.01 13.98
C ALA A 262 40.93 8.83 14.70
N LYS A 263 40.75 7.75 15.48
CA LYS A 263 39.50 7.48 16.23
C LYS A 263 39.27 8.44 17.40
N ALA A 264 40.33 8.92 18.07
CA ALA A 264 40.20 9.86 19.19
C ALA A 264 39.73 11.27 18.76
N LYS A 265 40.10 11.73 17.56
CA LYS A 265 39.69 13.04 17.03
C LYS A 265 38.22 13.13 16.62
N ALA A 266 37.58 12.01 16.30
CA ALA A 266 36.16 11.96 15.93
C ALA A 266 35.21 12.02 17.14
N LYS A 267 35.66 11.58 18.32
CA LYS A 267 34.83 11.53 19.54
C LYS A 267 34.73 12.88 20.28
N ALA A 268 35.64 13.82 20.01
CA ALA A 268 35.67 15.14 20.65
C ALA A 268 34.89 16.25 19.90
N LYS A 269 34.30 15.96 18.73
CA LYS A 269 33.52 16.94 17.93
C LYS A 269 32.00 16.70 17.94
N GLY A 270 31.51 15.75 18.75
CA GLY A 270 30.09 15.40 18.83
C GLY A 270 29.37 15.82 20.12
N GLN A 271 30.00 16.63 20.96
CA GLN A 271 29.38 17.21 22.17
C GLN A 271 29.79 18.68 22.28
N GLN A 272 29.17 19.52 21.47
CA GLN A 272 28.90 20.94 21.73
C GLN A 272 27.56 21.28 21.08
#